data_AF-A0A4S5CTU7-F1
#
_entry.id   AF-A0A4S5CTU7-F1
#
_cell.length_a   1.000
_cell.length_b   1.000
_cell.length_c   1.000
_cell.angle_alpha   90.00
_cell.angle_beta   90.00
_cell.angle_gamma   90.00
#
_symmetry.space_group_name_H-M   'P 1'
#
loop_
_entity.id
_entity.type
_entity.pdbx_description
1 polymer ?
#
loop_
_entity_poly.entity_id
_entity_poly.type
_entity_poly.pdbx_seq_one_letter_code
_entity_poly.pdbx_strand_id
1 'polypeptide(L)'
;MEDLDGGLVSGLLVLAALAESGSFGRAASRLGKTQPAVSRAIQRLEDRLRAKLVHRTSRHVEVTDAGHELLSKVLPLLQGIEEATAGTSGQASVASGTLRVACDAAFARLVLAPELARFMKEHPALHLKLETRNDLSDLVSDGFDLAIRFGPPSVSTLVCRRLYSPRVLTVAAPSYLERHGRPRSPQDLVDDGHECILAIDPATGRPFDWEFWRDGEKVKVAVTGSLTVTDAGTKIGACVAGFGIAQVIDLGIDTHLLAGTLEPVLTDWCDETFPLYVYYPSRNHVPAKVRTFIDFVVGMMPRLQSNGYGACRRPPSAVLETLRRE
;
A
#
# COMPACT_ATOMS: atom_id res chain seq x y z
N MET A 1 31.81 4.21 21.61
CA MET A 1 30.65 3.36 21.99
C MET A 1 30.39 3.43 23.50
N GLU A 2 30.79 4.52 24.19
CA GLU A 2 30.68 4.65 25.65
C GLU A 2 29.34 5.25 26.12
N ASP A 3 28.53 5.78 25.19
CA ASP A 3 27.23 6.39 25.52
C ASP A 3 26.01 5.44 25.45
N LEU A 4 26.19 4.22 24.92
CA LEU A 4 25.12 3.21 24.85
C LEU A 4 25.09 2.41 26.16
N ASP A 5 24.51 3.00 27.21
CA ASP A 5 24.29 2.30 28.48
C ASP A 5 22.96 1.53 28.52
N GLY A 6 22.87 0.55 29.41
CA GLY A 6 21.65 -0.27 29.57
C GLY A 6 20.43 0.53 30.04
N GLY A 7 20.63 1.72 30.62
CA GLY A 7 19.57 2.62 31.03
C GLY A 7 18.88 3.29 29.84
N LEU A 8 19.66 3.72 28.84
CA LEU A 8 19.18 4.28 27.58
C LEU A 8 18.36 3.25 26.82
N VAL A 9 18.91 2.05 26.60
CA VAL A 9 18.21 0.97 25.89
C VAL A 9 16.93 0.57 26.63
N SER A 10 16.98 0.45 27.97
CA SER A 10 15.76 0.19 28.76
C SER A 10 14.74 1.31 28.66
N GLY A 11 15.16 2.58 28.55
CA GLY A 11 14.26 3.71 28.36
C GLY A 11 13.57 3.66 26.99
N LEU A 12 14.33 3.38 25.94
CA LEU A 12 13.83 3.26 24.57
C LEU A 12 12.82 2.12 24.42
N LEU A 13 13.10 0.95 25.01
CA LEU A 13 12.16 -0.18 25.06
C LEU A 13 10.85 0.17 25.80
N VAL A 14 10.96 0.94 26.88
CA VAL A 14 9.78 1.41 27.63
C VAL A 14 8.96 2.39 26.81
N LEU A 15 9.59 3.32 26.09
CA LEU A 15 8.89 4.26 25.21
C LEU A 15 8.13 3.53 24.10
N ALA A 16 8.76 2.55 23.45
CA ALA A 16 8.12 1.72 22.43
C ALA A 16 6.89 0.97 22.99
N ALA A 17 7.03 0.35 24.16
CA ALA A 17 5.93 -0.35 24.82
C ALA A 17 4.78 0.61 25.22
N LEU A 18 5.08 1.84 25.63
CA LEU A 18 4.07 2.86 25.93
C LEU A 18 3.35 3.34 24.68
N ALA A 19 4.05 3.57 23.59
CA ALA A 19 3.47 3.97 22.31
C ALA A 19 2.46 2.93 21.79
N GLU A 20 2.79 1.64 21.93
CA GLU A 20 1.89 0.57 21.51
C GLU A 20 0.70 0.34 22.45
N SER A 21 0.90 0.51 23.76
CA SER A 21 -0.10 0.15 24.77
C SER A 21 -0.95 1.30 25.25
N GLY A 22 -0.53 2.56 25.06
CA GLY A 22 -1.21 3.76 25.55
C GLY A 22 -1.40 3.83 27.07
N SER A 23 -0.68 3.00 27.83
CA SER A 23 -0.86 2.85 29.28
C SER A 23 0.40 2.35 29.99
N PHE A 24 0.80 3.06 31.05
CA PHE A 24 1.93 2.65 31.89
C PHE A 24 1.74 1.27 32.54
N GLY A 25 0.51 0.93 32.94
CA GLY A 25 0.21 -0.38 33.53
C GLY A 25 0.40 -1.51 32.51
N ARG A 26 -0.17 -1.36 31.31
CA ARG A 26 -0.06 -2.36 30.23
C ARG A 26 1.39 -2.50 29.74
N ALA A 27 2.11 -1.39 29.58
CA ALA A 27 3.53 -1.41 29.24
C ALA A 27 4.37 -2.13 30.31
N ALA A 28 4.08 -1.90 31.60
CA ALA A 28 4.77 -2.55 32.72
C ALA A 28 4.55 -4.06 32.71
N SER A 29 3.31 -4.52 32.57
CA SER A 29 2.99 -5.94 32.44
C SER A 29 3.70 -6.59 31.25
N ARG A 30 3.70 -5.94 30.08
CA ARG A 30 4.35 -6.47 28.86
C ARG A 30 5.86 -6.60 29.01
N LEU A 31 6.50 -5.68 29.74
CA LEU A 31 7.95 -5.66 29.93
C LEU A 31 8.42 -6.41 31.19
N GLY A 32 7.52 -7.06 31.94
CA GLY A 32 7.85 -7.70 33.22
C GLY A 32 8.40 -6.72 34.26
N LYS A 33 7.99 -5.44 34.20
CA LYS A 33 8.43 -4.37 35.09
C LYS A 33 7.27 -3.88 35.97
N THR A 34 7.59 -3.16 37.03
CA THR A 34 6.57 -2.44 37.82
C THR A 34 6.26 -1.09 37.18
N GLN A 35 5.03 -0.59 37.34
CA GLN A 35 4.64 0.72 36.82
C GLN A 35 5.56 1.87 37.28
N PRO A 36 6.03 1.93 38.55
CA PRO A 36 7.03 2.91 38.96
C PRO A 36 8.37 2.78 38.22
N ALA A 37 8.82 1.56 37.90
CA ALA A 37 10.06 1.34 37.16
C ALA A 37 9.94 1.84 35.71
N VAL A 38 8.79 1.61 35.06
CA VAL A 38 8.47 2.16 33.72
C VAL A 38 8.46 3.69 33.75
N SER A 39 7.78 4.29 34.74
CA SER A 39 7.76 5.75 34.90
C SER A 39 9.16 6.35 35.11
N ARG A 40 10.02 5.71 35.92
CA ARG A 40 11.40 6.16 36.16
C ARG A 40 12.27 6.00 34.92
N ALA A 41 12.08 4.94 34.13
CA ALA A 41 12.83 4.72 32.89
C ALA A 41 12.56 5.82 31.86
N ILE A 42 11.28 6.19 31.67
CA ILE A 42 10.91 7.33 30.81
C ILE A 42 11.46 8.64 31.34
N GLN A 43 11.32 8.91 32.64
CA GLN A 43 11.82 10.16 33.21
C GLN A 43 13.31 10.34 32.94
N ARG A 44 14.12 9.29 33.17
CA ARG A 44 15.56 9.34 32.87
C ARG A 44 15.86 9.53 31.38
N LEU A 45 15.07 8.91 30.50
CA LEU A 45 15.22 9.07 29.06
C LEU A 45 14.92 10.53 28.64
N GLU A 46 13.82 11.10 29.14
CA GLU A 46 13.45 12.50 28.90
C GLU A 46 14.50 13.47 29.45
N ASP A 47 14.99 13.24 30.68
CA ASP A 47 16.01 14.08 31.32
C ASP A 47 17.31 14.06 30.53
N ARG A 48 17.71 12.87 30.03
CA ARG A 48 18.92 12.69 29.22
C ARG A 48 18.80 13.37 27.86
N LEU A 49 17.66 13.22 27.18
CA LEU A 49 17.42 13.79 25.86
C LEU A 49 16.96 15.26 25.91
N ARG A 50 16.70 15.78 27.12
CA ARG A 50 16.17 17.13 27.38
C ARG A 50 14.88 17.42 26.58
N ALA A 51 14.06 16.39 26.36
CA ALA A 51 12.84 16.47 25.57
C ALA A 51 11.72 15.67 26.26
N LYS A 52 10.49 16.17 26.17
CA LYS A 52 9.30 15.42 26.58
C LYS A 52 8.92 14.47 25.46
N LEU A 53 8.82 13.19 25.80
CA LEU A 53 8.54 12.10 24.85
C LEU A 53 7.11 11.59 25.02
N VAL A 54 6.52 11.79 26.20
CA VAL A 54 5.13 11.43 26.48
C VAL A 54 4.40 12.50 27.29
N HIS A 55 3.10 12.67 27.02
CA HIS A 55 2.17 13.40 27.87
C HIS A 55 1.44 12.43 28.79
N ARG A 56 1.43 12.75 30.09
CA ARG A 56 0.71 11.99 31.11
C ARG A 56 -0.66 12.61 31.34
N THR A 57 -1.72 11.93 30.94
CA THR A 57 -3.07 12.25 31.43
C THR A 57 -3.49 11.20 32.46
N SER A 58 -4.49 11.52 33.29
CA SER A 58 -4.95 10.63 34.37
C SER A 58 -5.56 9.30 33.88
N ARG A 59 -5.80 9.15 32.57
CA ARG A 59 -6.40 7.94 31.97
C ARG A 59 -5.63 7.38 30.76
N HIS A 60 -4.86 8.19 30.05
CA HIS A 60 -4.13 7.78 28.85
C HIS A 60 -2.72 8.37 28.77
N VAL A 61 -1.85 7.66 28.04
CA VAL A 61 -0.52 8.14 27.68
C VAL A 61 -0.54 8.47 26.20
N GLU A 62 -0.17 9.69 25.87
CA GLU A 62 0.03 10.13 24.48
C GLU A 62 1.52 10.35 24.25
N VAL A 63 2.02 9.93 23.10
CA VAL A 63 3.42 10.16 22.70
C VAL A 63 3.49 11.52 22.03
N THR A 64 4.54 12.29 22.33
CA THR A 64 4.75 13.62 21.72
C THR A 64 5.31 13.48 20.31
N ASP A 65 5.31 14.56 19.52
CA ASP A 65 5.97 14.58 18.21
C ASP A 65 7.46 14.18 18.31
N ALA A 66 8.16 14.68 19.33
CA ALA A 66 9.55 14.30 19.61
C ALA A 66 9.69 12.81 19.98
N GLY A 67 8.69 12.25 20.68
CA GLY A 67 8.61 10.82 20.97
C GLY A 67 8.41 9.99 19.70
N HIS A 68 7.53 10.41 18.80
CA HIS A 68 7.31 9.77 17.50
C HIS A 68 8.57 9.85 16.62
N GLU A 69 9.23 11.00 16.56
CA GLU A 69 10.48 11.17 15.82
C GLU A 69 11.62 10.29 16.36
N LEU A 70 11.72 10.16 17.68
CA LEU A 70 12.70 9.26 18.29
C LEU A 70 12.38 7.79 18.01
N LEU A 71 11.11 7.39 18.15
CA LEU A 71 10.67 6.02 17.89
C LEU A 71 10.89 5.63 16.43
N SER A 72 10.65 6.54 15.49
CA SER A 72 10.86 6.25 14.07
C SER A 72 12.32 5.88 13.76
N LYS A 73 13.27 6.51 14.45
CA LYS A 73 14.71 6.22 14.31
C LYS A 73 15.15 4.98 15.09
N VAL A 74 14.52 4.71 16.25
CA VAL A 74 14.98 3.69 17.20
C VAL A 74 14.34 2.32 16.99
N LEU A 75 13.07 2.26 16.59
CA LEU A 75 12.36 0.99 16.39
C LEU A 75 13.09 0.04 15.44
N PRO A 76 13.60 0.48 14.26
CA PRO A 76 14.37 -0.39 13.37
C PRO A 76 15.65 -0.94 14.01
N LEU A 77 16.30 -0.16 14.90
CA LEU A 77 17.52 -0.57 15.59
C LEU A 77 17.24 -1.63 16.67
N LEU A 78 16.17 -1.44 17.44
CA LEU A 78 15.75 -2.41 18.45
C LEU A 78 15.34 -3.75 17.82
N GLN A 79 14.61 -3.71 16.70
CA GLN A 79 14.29 -4.90 15.91
C GLN A 79 15.56 -5.61 15.40
N GLY A 80 16.53 -4.84 14.88
CA GLY A 80 17.82 -5.39 14.45
C GLY A 80 18.60 -6.09 15.57
N ILE A 81 18.55 -5.56 16.80
CA ILE A 81 19.16 -6.21 17.98
C ILE A 81 18.42 -7.51 18.32
N GLU A 82 17.09 -7.48 18.39
CA GLU A 82 16.27 -8.67 18.69
C GLU A 82 16.57 -9.79 17.68
N GLU A 83 16.63 -9.47 16.39
CA GLU A 83 16.97 -10.42 15.32
C GLU A 83 18.40 -10.96 15.42
N ALA A 84 19.39 -10.09 15.65
CA ALA A 84 20.78 -10.51 15.81
C ALA A 84 20.94 -11.49 17.00
N THR A 85 20.16 -11.27 18.06
CA THR A 85 20.14 -12.20 19.20
C THR A 85 19.35 -13.47 18.92
N ALA A 86 18.28 -13.41 18.13
CA ALA A 86 17.50 -14.58 17.70
C ALA A 86 18.30 -15.53 16.78
N GLY A 87 19.23 -15.01 15.98
CA GLY A 87 20.11 -15.83 15.14
C GLY A 87 21.11 -16.70 15.92
N THR A 88 21.35 -16.39 17.20
CA THR A 88 22.32 -17.13 18.05
C THR A 88 21.70 -18.39 18.68
N SER A 89 20.37 -18.51 18.73
CA SER A 89 19.66 -19.61 19.39
C SER A 89 19.28 -20.77 18.47
N GLY A 90 19.77 -20.83 17.23
CA GLY A 90 19.59 -21.98 16.33
C GLY A 90 18.16 -22.19 15.80
N GLN A 91 17.20 -21.36 16.20
CA GLN A 91 15.90 -21.26 15.53
C GLN A 91 16.06 -20.38 14.31
N ALA A 92 16.09 -20.98 13.12
CA ALA A 92 15.77 -20.24 11.90
C ALA A 92 14.48 -19.45 12.15
N SER A 93 14.58 -18.13 11.98
CA SER A 93 13.67 -17.11 12.47
C SER A 93 12.19 -17.41 12.20
N VAL A 94 11.48 -17.91 13.21
CA VAL A 94 10.03 -18.04 13.14
C VAL A 94 9.44 -16.64 13.05
N ALA A 95 8.63 -16.38 12.03
CA ALA A 95 7.89 -15.14 11.93
C ALA A 95 6.89 -15.07 13.10
N SER A 96 7.15 -14.20 14.07
CA SER A 96 6.33 -14.04 15.27
C SER A 96 6.12 -12.58 15.66
N GLY A 97 5.11 -12.32 16.47
CA GLY A 97 4.78 -10.98 16.98
C GLY A 97 3.81 -10.20 16.08
N THR A 98 3.65 -8.91 16.36
CA THR A 98 2.73 -8.05 15.60
C THR A 98 3.39 -7.56 14.32
N LEU A 99 2.78 -7.84 13.17
CA LEU A 99 3.13 -7.28 11.87
C LEU A 99 2.12 -6.21 11.49
N ARG A 100 2.54 -4.94 11.40
CA ARG A 100 1.70 -3.81 11.00
C ARG A 100 1.93 -3.47 9.54
N VAL A 101 0.90 -3.59 8.71
CA VAL A 101 0.95 -3.39 7.26
C VAL A 101 -0.01 -2.27 6.87
N ALA A 102 0.51 -1.21 6.26
CA ALA A 102 -0.33 -0.25 5.54
C ALA A 102 -0.54 -0.75 4.11
N CYS A 103 -1.76 -0.74 3.61
CA CYS A 103 -2.06 -1.32 2.30
C CYS A 103 -3.02 -0.48 1.49
N ASP A 104 -2.82 -0.47 0.17
CA ASP A 104 -3.83 -0.02 -0.77
C ASP A 104 -5.14 -0.80 -0.57
N ALA A 105 -6.28 -0.08 -0.57
CA ALA A 105 -7.58 -0.65 -0.26
C ALA A 105 -8.05 -1.67 -1.31
N ALA A 106 -7.80 -1.43 -2.59
CA ALA A 106 -8.18 -2.34 -3.66
C ALA A 106 -7.34 -3.62 -3.59
N PHE A 107 -6.03 -3.48 -3.39
CA PHE A 107 -5.14 -4.64 -3.20
C PHE A 107 -5.49 -5.45 -1.96
N ALA A 108 -5.75 -4.79 -0.83
CA ALA A 108 -6.15 -5.44 0.42
C ALA A 108 -7.42 -6.30 0.24
N ARG A 109 -8.45 -5.73 -0.39
CA ARG A 109 -9.74 -6.40 -0.57
C ARG A 109 -9.70 -7.49 -1.64
N LEU A 110 -9.11 -7.21 -2.80
CA LEU A 110 -9.25 -8.05 -3.99
C LEU A 110 -8.17 -9.13 -4.09
N VAL A 111 -6.98 -8.88 -3.52
CA VAL A 111 -5.83 -9.79 -3.64
C VAL A 111 -5.45 -10.40 -2.30
N LEU A 112 -5.26 -9.59 -1.26
CA LEU A 112 -4.79 -10.11 0.03
C LEU A 112 -5.88 -10.91 0.74
N ALA A 113 -7.07 -10.33 0.93
CA ALA A 113 -8.11 -10.91 1.77
C ALA A 113 -8.46 -12.38 1.45
N PRO A 114 -8.57 -12.82 0.18
CA PRO A 114 -8.81 -14.23 -0.15
C PRO A 114 -7.72 -15.19 0.34
N GLU A 115 -6.48 -14.73 0.43
CA GLU A 115 -5.30 -15.55 0.77
C GLU A 115 -4.88 -15.41 2.24
N LEU A 116 -5.38 -14.40 2.96
CA LEU A 116 -5.01 -14.16 4.37
C LEU A 116 -5.33 -15.34 5.28
N ALA A 117 -6.42 -16.07 5.03
CA ALA A 117 -6.78 -17.24 5.83
C ALA A 117 -5.71 -18.34 5.77
N ARG A 118 -5.07 -18.51 4.60
CA ARG A 118 -3.96 -19.46 4.41
C ARG A 118 -2.70 -18.95 5.11
N PHE A 119 -2.35 -17.69 4.89
CA PHE A 119 -1.18 -17.07 5.53
C PHE A 119 -1.20 -17.17 7.06
N MET A 120 -2.34 -16.84 7.67
CA MET A 120 -2.47 -16.87 9.14
C MET A 120 -2.44 -18.29 9.71
N LYS A 121 -2.82 -19.32 8.92
CA LYS A 121 -2.66 -20.73 9.31
C LYS A 121 -1.21 -21.21 9.20
N GLU A 122 -0.48 -20.75 8.19
CA GLU A 122 0.94 -21.06 7.99
C GLU A 122 1.83 -20.37 9.04
N HIS A 123 1.39 -19.23 9.59
CA HIS A 123 2.15 -18.44 10.57
C HIS A 123 1.33 -18.10 11.84
N PRO A 124 1.00 -19.09 12.68
CA PRO A 124 0.13 -18.90 13.85
C PRO A 124 0.73 -18.01 14.96
N ALA A 125 2.05 -17.80 14.95
CA ALA A 125 2.73 -16.92 15.90
C ALA A 125 2.69 -15.42 15.50
N LEU A 126 2.15 -15.10 14.31
CA LEU A 126 1.97 -13.73 13.85
C LEU A 126 0.61 -13.16 14.26
N HIS A 127 0.62 -11.89 14.66
CA HIS A 127 -0.57 -11.06 14.74
C HIS A 127 -0.52 -10.00 13.64
N LEU A 128 -1.29 -10.20 12.56
CA LEU A 128 -1.34 -9.26 11.45
C LEU A 128 -2.32 -8.11 11.76
N LYS A 129 -1.81 -6.88 11.74
CA LYS A 129 -2.60 -5.64 11.74
C LYS A 129 -2.51 -5.00 10.36
N LEU A 130 -3.57 -5.17 9.56
CA LEU A 130 -3.67 -4.61 8.22
C LEU A 130 -4.53 -3.34 8.28
N GLU A 131 -3.98 -2.19 7.88
CA GLU A 131 -4.69 -0.92 7.80
C GLU A 131 -4.69 -0.44 6.34
N THR A 132 -5.86 -0.06 5.82
CA THR A 132 -5.95 0.50 4.47
C THR A 132 -5.64 1.99 4.50
N ARG A 133 -4.59 2.44 3.80
CA ARG A 133 -4.17 3.84 3.74
C ARG A 133 -3.70 4.21 2.34
N ASN A 134 -3.94 5.46 1.97
CA ASN A 134 -3.64 5.97 0.63
C ASN A 134 -2.37 6.84 0.58
N ASP A 135 -1.89 7.35 1.72
CA ASP A 135 -0.66 8.16 1.82
C ASP A 135 0.51 7.40 2.48
N LEU A 136 1.74 7.90 2.28
CA LEU A 136 2.99 7.33 2.81
C LEU A 136 3.59 8.18 3.94
N SER A 137 2.89 9.22 4.38
CA SER A 137 3.45 10.38 5.07
C SER A 137 4.23 10.01 6.33
N ASP A 138 3.92 8.88 6.96
CA ASP A 138 4.46 8.54 8.27
C ASP A 138 4.63 7.04 8.48
N LEU A 139 4.99 6.26 7.45
CA LEU A 139 5.16 4.80 7.59
C LEU A 139 5.98 4.41 8.85
N VAL A 140 7.08 5.13 9.09
CA VAL A 140 7.96 4.89 10.24
C VAL A 140 7.41 5.52 11.53
N SER A 141 6.91 6.76 11.48
CA SER A 141 6.37 7.48 12.65
C SER A 141 5.09 6.83 13.21
N ASP A 142 4.25 6.27 12.32
CA ASP A 142 3.02 5.54 12.62
C ASP A 142 3.29 4.10 13.07
N GLY A 143 4.55 3.65 13.00
CA GLY A 143 5.00 2.34 13.43
C GLY A 143 4.50 1.19 12.55
N PHE A 144 4.38 1.41 11.23
CA PHE A 144 4.17 0.33 10.27
C PHE A 144 5.49 -0.37 9.96
N ASP A 145 5.45 -1.69 9.85
CA ASP A 145 6.61 -2.49 9.48
C ASP A 145 6.84 -2.47 7.95
N LEU A 146 5.77 -2.36 7.16
CA LEU A 146 5.81 -2.20 5.71
C LEU A 146 4.53 -1.55 5.16
N ALA A 147 4.62 -1.04 3.93
CA ALA A 147 3.44 -0.61 3.16
C ALA A 147 3.41 -1.21 1.77
N ILE A 148 2.21 -1.46 1.25
CA ILE A 148 1.97 -1.91 -0.13
C ILE A 148 1.08 -0.90 -0.82
N ARG A 149 1.55 -0.28 -1.91
CA ARG A 149 0.86 0.82 -2.57
C ARG A 149 1.08 0.84 -4.08
N PHE A 150 0.07 1.30 -4.80
CA PHE A 150 0.19 1.61 -6.23
C PHE A 150 0.70 3.03 -6.51
N GLY A 151 1.38 3.17 -7.63
CA GLY A 151 1.87 4.43 -8.17
C GLY A 151 3.40 4.50 -8.20
N PRO A 152 3.95 5.52 -8.88
CA PRO A 152 5.39 5.70 -8.95
C PRO A 152 5.99 5.86 -7.55
N PRO A 153 7.24 5.41 -7.35
CA PRO A 153 7.89 5.51 -6.06
C PRO A 153 8.05 6.98 -5.66
N SER A 154 7.63 7.31 -4.44
CA SER A 154 7.95 8.61 -3.85
C SER A 154 9.44 8.68 -3.50
N VAL A 155 10.01 9.88 -3.52
CA VAL A 155 11.36 10.10 -2.98
C VAL A 155 11.30 9.85 -1.48
N SER A 156 11.88 8.74 -1.03
CA SER A 156 11.81 8.27 0.35
C SER A 156 13.13 7.61 0.74
N THR A 157 13.47 7.66 2.04
CA THR A 157 14.58 6.88 2.62
C THR A 157 14.24 5.39 2.74
N LEU A 158 12.97 5.02 2.52
CA LEU A 158 12.50 3.65 2.57
C LEU A 158 13.04 2.82 1.41
N VAL A 159 13.19 1.53 1.66
CA VAL A 159 13.39 0.54 0.61
C VAL A 159 12.12 0.43 -0.19
N CYS A 160 12.21 0.65 -1.49
CA CYS A 160 11.10 0.47 -2.42
C CYS A 160 11.42 -0.69 -3.38
N ARG A 161 10.53 -1.70 -3.43
CA ARG A 161 10.62 -2.84 -4.33
C ARG A 161 9.32 -3.00 -5.11
N ARG A 162 9.42 -3.08 -6.44
CA ARG A 162 8.26 -3.35 -7.30
C ARG A 162 7.78 -4.78 -7.11
N LEU A 163 6.48 -4.95 -6.90
CA LEU A 163 5.82 -6.25 -6.77
C LEU A 163 5.12 -6.65 -8.07
N TYR A 164 4.39 -5.71 -8.67
CA TYR A 164 3.52 -5.97 -9.82
C TYR A 164 3.32 -4.70 -10.66
N SER A 165 2.90 -4.84 -11.91
CA SER A 165 2.64 -3.73 -12.83
C SER A 165 1.35 -4.01 -13.62
N PRO A 166 0.18 -3.81 -13.00
CA PRO A 166 -1.09 -3.91 -13.71
C PRO A 166 -1.20 -2.80 -14.75
N ARG A 167 -1.99 -3.07 -15.80
CA ARG A 167 -2.37 -2.06 -16.79
C ARG A 167 -3.40 -1.10 -16.23
N VAL A 168 -3.52 0.06 -16.86
CA VAL A 168 -4.67 0.95 -16.72
C VAL A 168 -5.58 0.72 -17.91
N LEU A 169 -6.85 0.45 -17.65
CA LEU A 169 -7.90 0.25 -18.65
C LEU A 169 -8.85 1.43 -18.62
N THR A 170 -9.28 1.88 -19.80
CA THR A 170 -10.40 2.81 -19.91
C THR A 170 -11.67 2.01 -20.13
N VAL A 171 -12.67 2.20 -19.27
CA VAL A 171 -13.90 1.40 -19.28
C VAL A 171 -15.13 2.28 -19.17
N ALA A 172 -16.25 1.78 -19.68
CA ALA A 172 -17.57 2.39 -19.53
C ALA A 172 -18.64 1.30 -19.44
N ALA A 173 -19.78 1.59 -18.81
CA ALA A 173 -20.93 0.69 -18.91
C ALA A 173 -21.53 0.73 -20.32
N PRO A 174 -22.01 -0.40 -20.87
CA PRO A 174 -22.70 -0.42 -22.17
C PRO A 174 -23.86 0.59 -22.25
N SER A 175 -24.62 0.75 -21.14
CA SER A 175 -25.72 1.70 -21.06
C SER A 175 -25.30 3.16 -21.23
N TYR A 176 -24.07 3.53 -20.83
CA TYR A 176 -23.53 4.86 -21.07
C TYR A 176 -23.15 5.03 -22.55
N LEU A 177 -22.49 4.02 -23.13
CA LEU A 177 -22.02 4.02 -24.52
C LEU A 177 -23.19 4.03 -25.52
N GLU A 178 -24.30 3.37 -25.20
CA GLU A 178 -25.53 3.42 -26.01
C GLU A 178 -26.14 4.83 -26.10
N ARG A 179 -26.00 5.63 -25.03
CA ARG A 179 -26.57 6.99 -24.96
C ARG A 179 -25.63 8.05 -25.53
N HIS A 180 -24.32 7.90 -25.31
CA HIS A 180 -23.34 8.94 -25.61
C HIS A 180 -22.38 8.58 -26.75
N GLY A 181 -22.48 7.37 -27.31
CA GLY A 181 -21.53 6.87 -28.30
C GLY A 181 -20.26 6.28 -27.68
N ARG A 182 -19.43 5.68 -28.54
CA ARG A 182 -18.13 5.09 -28.16
C ARG A 182 -16.99 5.98 -28.65
N PRO A 183 -16.08 6.44 -27.77
CA PRO A 183 -14.91 7.18 -28.19
C PRO A 183 -13.96 6.24 -28.95
N ARG A 184 -13.42 6.74 -30.06
CA ARG A 184 -12.46 6.02 -30.93
C ARG A 184 -11.04 6.51 -30.72
N SER A 185 -10.88 7.75 -30.29
CA SER A 185 -9.61 8.36 -29.91
C SER A 185 -9.68 8.96 -28.50
N PRO A 186 -8.56 9.11 -27.78
CA PRO A 186 -8.53 9.80 -26.49
C PRO A 186 -9.10 11.21 -26.53
N GLN A 187 -8.96 11.91 -27.66
CA GLN A 187 -9.43 13.29 -27.82
C GLN A 187 -10.97 13.38 -27.89
N ASP A 188 -11.63 12.32 -28.37
CA ASP A 188 -13.10 12.22 -28.44
C ASP A 188 -13.73 12.36 -27.04
N LEU A 189 -13.00 12.02 -25.96
CA LEU A 189 -13.46 12.23 -24.58
C LEU A 189 -13.79 13.70 -24.29
N VAL A 190 -13.06 14.63 -24.91
CA VAL A 190 -13.25 16.07 -24.76
C VAL A 190 -14.17 16.59 -25.87
N ASP A 191 -13.89 16.23 -27.12
CA ASP A 191 -14.57 16.79 -28.28
C ASP A 191 -16.07 16.42 -28.30
N ASP A 192 -16.41 15.19 -27.87
CA ASP A 192 -17.79 14.71 -27.77
C ASP A 192 -18.42 14.96 -26.39
N GLY A 193 -17.69 15.59 -25.47
CA GLY A 193 -18.20 15.98 -24.14
C GLY A 193 -18.55 14.79 -23.23
N HIS A 194 -17.74 13.73 -23.22
CA HIS A 194 -17.98 12.58 -22.36
C HIS A 194 -17.75 12.90 -20.87
N GLU A 195 -18.66 12.45 -20.00
CA GLU A 195 -18.45 12.46 -18.56
C GLU A 195 -17.33 11.49 -18.16
N CYS A 196 -16.27 12.03 -17.57
CA CYS A 196 -15.16 11.25 -17.05
C CYS A 196 -15.17 11.23 -15.52
N ILE A 197 -15.12 10.03 -14.93
CA ILE A 197 -15.12 9.87 -13.46
C ILE A 197 -13.69 10.05 -12.96
N LEU A 198 -13.45 11.16 -12.26
CA LEU A 198 -12.11 11.54 -11.81
C LEU A 198 -11.76 10.87 -10.48
N ALA A 199 -10.48 10.51 -10.30
CA ALA A 199 -9.96 10.02 -9.03
C ALA A 199 -8.87 10.96 -8.51
N ILE A 200 -8.94 11.31 -7.21
CA ILE A 200 -7.91 12.09 -6.53
C ILE A 200 -6.64 11.26 -6.38
N ASP A 201 -5.51 11.83 -6.79
CA ASP A 201 -4.18 11.37 -6.43
C ASP A 201 -3.88 11.74 -4.98
N PRO A 202 -3.72 10.76 -4.07
CA PRO A 202 -3.41 11.01 -2.67
C PRO A 202 -2.08 11.76 -2.47
N ALA A 203 -1.14 11.70 -3.43
CA ALA A 203 0.14 12.38 -3.32
C ALA A 203 0.05 13.89 -3.59
N THR A 204 -0.87 14.32 -4.46
CA THR A 204 -0.99 15.74 -4.88
C THR A 204 -2.28 16.40 -4.40
N GLY A 205 -3.27 15.62 -3.97
CA GLY A 205 -4.61 16.10 -3.61
C GLY A 205 -5.44 16.58 -4.80
N ARG A 206 -4.97 16.35 -6.04
CA ARG A 206 -5.63 16.73 -7.29
C ARG A 206 -6.05 15.47 -8.06
N PRO A 207 -7.02 15.56 -8.98
CA PRO A 207 -7.30 14.45 -9.90
C PRO A 207 -6.04 13.97 -10.63
N PHE A 208 -5.93 12.66 -10.85
CA PHE A 208 -4.93 12.11 -11.77
C PHE A 208 -5.11 12.71 -13.18
N ASP A 209 -3.99 13.06 -13.83
CA ASP A 209 -3.97 13.32 -15.27
C ASP A 209 -4.40 12.05 -16.00
N TRP A 210 -5.24 12.19 -17.03
CA TRP A 210 -5.57 11.08 -17.92
C TRP A 210 -4.48 10.98 -19.00
N GLU A 211 -3.65 9.95 -18.88
CA GLU A 211 -2.65 9.59 -19.88
C GLU A 211 -3.16 8.39 -20.71
N PHE A 212 -2.82 8.37 -21.98
CA PHE A 212 -3.16 7.32 -22.93
C PHE A 212 -1.88 6.91 -23.64
N TRP A 213 -1.58 5.62 -23.61
CA TRP A 213 -0.31 5.10 -24.09
C TRP A 213 -0.51 4.05 -25.17
N ARG A 214 0.25 4.18 -26.26
CA ARG A 214 0.23 3.27 -27.40
C ARG A 214 1.60 3.22 -28.06
N ASP A 215 2.27 2.07 -28.11
CA ASP A 215 3.57 1.92 -28.79
C ASP A 215 4.67 2.89 -28.33
N GLY A 216 4.64 3.27 -27.05
CA GLY A 216 5.56 4.28 -26.51
C GLY A 216 5.17 5.73 -26.84
N GLU A 217 4.13 5.95 -27.65
CA GLU A 217 3.44 7.23 -27.76
C GLU A 217 2.62 7.48 -26.49
N LYS A 218 2.65 8.72 -25.99
CA LYS A 218 1.87 9.17 -24.85
C LYS A 218 1.07 10.41 -25.20
N VAL A 219 -0.24 10.35 -24.98
CA VAL A 219 -1.17 11.47 -25.11
C VAL A 219 -1.74 11.80 -23.74
N LYS A 220 -1.68 13.08 -23.35
CA LYS A 220 -2.38 13.60 -22.18
C LYS A 220 -3.68 14.23 -22.63
N VAL A 221 -4.79 13.88 -21.98
CA VAL A 221 -6.10 14.45 -22.27
C VAL A 221 -6.61 15.20 -21.04
N ALA A 222 -6.93 16.47 -21.21
CA ALA A 222 -7.53 17.30 -20.18
C ALA A 222 -9.03 17.02 -20.08
N VAL A 223 -9.38 15.82 -19.58
CA VAL A 223 -10.77 15.43 -19.40
C VAL A 223 -11.48 16.28 -18.34
N THR A 224 -12.79 16.41 -18.48
CA THR A 224 -13.65 17.03 -17.48
C THR A 224 -14.66 16.01 -16.96
N GLY A 225 -15.18 16.27 -15.77
CA GLY A 225 -16.15 15.38 -15.15
C GLY A 225 -16.80 16.04 -13.95
N SER A 226 -18.09 15.77 -13.79
CA SER A 226 -18.88 16.29 -12.67
C SER A 226 -18.71 15.47 -11.38
N LEU A 227 -18.08 14.30 -11.45
CA LEU A 227 -17.82 13.42 -10.31
C LEU A 227 -16.31 13.21 -10.10
N THR A 228 -15.85 13.50 -8.88
CA THR A 228 -14.49 13.21 -8.41
C THR A 228 -14.55 12.38 -7.13
N VAL A 229 -13.79 11.29 -7.07
CA VAL A 229 -13.80 10.34 -5.96
C VAL A 229 -12.39 10.06 -5.43
N THR A 230 -12.29 9.46 -4.25
CA THR A 230 -11.00 9.18 -3.58
C THR A 230 -10.67 7.69 -3.52
N ASP A 231 -11.59 6.81 -3.91
CA ASP A 231 -11.40 5.36 -3.87
C ASP A 231 -11.85 4.68 -5.17
N ALA A 232 -11.18 3.58 -5.51
CA ALA A 232 -11.41 2.83 -6.74
C ALA A 232 -12.79 2.14 -6.77
N GLY A 233 -13.32 1.74 -5.61
CA GLY A 233 -14.60 1.04 -5.50
C GLY A 233 -15.76 1.94 -5.91
N THR A 234 -15.79 3.17 -5.39
CA THR A 234 -16.79 4.18 -5.76
C THR A 234 -16.67 4.55 -7.25
N LYS A 235 -15.43 4.72 -7.77
CA LYS A 235 -15.21 4.98 -9.20
C LYS A 235 -15.81 3.90 -10.10
N ILE A 236 -15.49 2.63 -9.81
CA ILE A 236 -16.01 1.48 -10.57
C ILE A 236 -17.54 1.40 -10.44
N GLY A 237 -18.08 1.55 -9.24
CA GLY A 237 -19.52 1.52 -9.00
C GLY A 237 -20.30 2.58 -9.78
N ALA A 238 -19.80 3.82 -9.81
CA ALA A 238 -20.40 4.90 -10.61
C ALA A 238 -20.31 4.62 -12.12
N CYS A 239 -19.19 4.06 -12.59
CA CYS A 239 -19.02 3.66 -13.99
C CYS A 239 -20.01 2.56 -14.38
N VAL A 240 -20.18 1.52 -13.55
CA VAL A 240 -21.15 0.43 -13.74
C VAL A 240 -22.59 0.96 -13.78
N ALA A 241 -22.90 1.96 -12.96
CA ALA A 241 -24.20 2.65 -12.98
C ALA A 241 -24.45 3.47 -14.26
N GLY A 242 -23.46 3.55 -15.16
CA GLY A 242 -23.57 4.27 -16.43
C GLY A 242 -23.46 5.79 -16.28
N PHE A 243 -22.77 6.26 -15.25
CA PHE A 243 -22.52 7.70 -15.04
C PHE A 243 -21.55 8.27 -16.07
N GLY A 244 -20.48 7.54 -16.38
CA GLY A 244 -19.40 8.03 -17.23
C GLY A 244 -18.31 7.00 -17.50
N ILE A 245 -17.25 7.47 -18.15
CA ILE A 245 -16.05 6.71 -18.48
C ILE A 245 -15.07 6.79 -17.31
N ALA A 246 -14.36 5.70 -17.02
CA ALA A 246 -13.35 5.67 -15.97
C ALA A 246 -12.05 5.01 -16.46
N GLN A 247 -10.90 5.57 -16.08
CA GLN A 247 -9.63 4.84 -16.08
C GLN A 247 -9.49 4.04 -14.79
N VAL A 248 -9.29 2.73 -14.88
CA VAL A 248 -9.20 1.80 -13.74
C VAL A 248 -7.97 0.92 -13.85
N ILE A 249 -7.44 0.51 -12.71
CA ILE A 249 -6.34 -0.48 -12.68
C ILE A 249 -6.95 -1.85 -12.99
N ASP A 250 -6.25 -2.63 -13.82
CA ASP A 250 -6.57 -4.03 -14.15
C ASP A 250 -6.34 -4.94 -12.93
N LEU A 251 -7.21 -4.80 -11.93
CA LEU A 251 -7.15 -5.49 -10.65
C LEU A 251 -8.57 -5.82 -10.19
N GLY A 252 -9.01 -7.06 -10.40
CA GLY A 252 -10.33 -7.53 -10.01
C GLY A 252 -11.50 -6.95 -10.82
N ILE A 253 -11.20 -6.25 -11.93
CA ILE A 253 -12.18 -5.75 -12.88
C ILE A 253 -12.76 -6.86 -13.77
N ASP A 254 -12.10 -8.02 -13.84
CA ASP A 254 -12.49 -9.18 -14.65
C ASP A 254 -13.95 -9.59 -14.44
N THR A 255 -14.43 -9.56 -13.20
CA THR A 255 -15.82 -9.89 -12.88
C THR A 255 -16.80 -9.00 -13.64
N HIS A 256 -16.48 -7.71 -13.79
CA HIS A 256 -17.32 -6.76 -14.50
C HIS A 256 -17.25 -6.92 -16.02
N LEU A 257 -16.05 -7.20 -16.55
CA LEU A 257 -15.82 -7.43 -17.97
C LEU A 257 -16.50 -8.72 -18.44
N LEU A 258 -16.32 -9.82 -17.69
CA LEU A 258 -16.96 -11.11 -17.99
C LEU A 258 -18.48 -11.05 -17.87
N ALA A 259 -19.01 -10.28 -16.90
CA ALA A 259 -20.44 -10.08 -16.76
C ALA A 259 -21.03 -9.10 -17.79
N GLY A 260 -20.20 -8.44 -18.62
CA GLY A 260 -20.65 -7.42 -19.56
C GLY A 260 -21.21 -6.15 -18.90
N THR A 261 -20.97 -5.95 -17.61
CA THR A 261 -21.40 -4.74 -16.89
C THR A 261 -20.50 -3.54 -17.18
N LEU A 262 -19.27 -3.80 -17.63
CA LEU A 262 -18.34 -2.81 -18.16
C LEU A 262 -17.73 -3.34 -19.46
N GLU A 263 -17.48 -2.43 -20.40
CA GLU A 263 -16.81 -2.68 -21.68
C GLU A 263 -15.53 -1.83 -21.73
N PRO A 264 -14.37 -2.39 -22.12
CA PRO A 264 -13.17 -1.62 -22.40
C PRO A 264 -13.38 -0.72 -23.62
N VAL A 265 -12.97 0.53 -23.53
CA VAL A 265 -12.93 1.48 -24.66
C VAL A 265 -11.50 1.97 -24.85
N LEU A 266 -11.21 2.56 -26.02
CA LEU A 266 -9.87 3.05 -26.35
C LEU A 266 -8.79 1.96 -26.15
N THR A 267 -9.10 0.72 -26.55
CA THR A 267 -8.22 -0.45 -26.34
C THR A 267 -6.89 -0.37 -27.10
N ASP A 268 -6.77 0.51 -28.08
CA ASP A 268 -5.48 0.78 -28.71
C ASP A 268 -4.55 1.65 -27.84
N TRP A 269 -5.07 2.21 -26.74
CA TRP A 269 -4.38 3.16 -25.86
C TRP A 269 -4.26 2.66 -24.40
N CYS A 270 -4.01 1.36 -24.23
CA CYS A 270 -4.02 0.68 -22.93
C CYS A 270 -2.62 0.24 -22.43
N ASP A 271 -1.53 0.81 -22.97
CA ASP A 271 -0.16 0.43 -22.59
C ASP A 271 0.29 1.04 -21.25
N GLU A 272 -0.50 1.94 -20.66
CA GLU A 272 -0.20 2.54 -19.36
C GLU A 272 -0.20 1.45 -18.28
N THR A 273 0.79 1.50 -17.38
CA THR A 273 0.83 0.63 -16.21
C THR A 273 0.90 1.44 -14.93
N PHE A 274 0.26 0.94 -13.88
CA PHE A 274 0.24 1.57 -12.58
C PHE A 274 0.87 0.64 -11.54
N PRO A 275 2.20 0.65 -11.39
CA PRO A 275 2.94 -0.35 -10.63
C PRO A 275 2.60 -0.38 -9.13
N LEU A 276 2.57 -1.58 -8.57
CA LEU A 276 2.49 -1.87 -7.15
C LEU A 276 3.90 -2.00 -6.56
N TYR A 277 4.14 -1.34 -5.45
CA TYR A 277 5.38 -1.39 -4.70
C TYR A 277 5.16 -1.81 -3.25
N VAL A 278 6.19 -2.43 -2.67
CA VAL A 278 6.34 -2.59 -1.23
C VAL A 278 7.41 -1.65 -0.70
N TYR A 279 7.12 -1.00 0.42
CA TYR A 279 7.97 -0.06 1.13
C TYR A 279 8.28 -0.59 2.53
N TYR A 280 9.54 -0.50 2.96
CA TYR A 280 9.95 -0.86 4.33
C TYR A 280 11.27 -0.17 4.73
N PRO A 281 11.60 0.00 6.03
CA PRO A 281 12.66 0.91 6.46
C PRO A 281 14.13 0.53 6.16
N SER A 282 14.49 -0.75 6.11
CA SER A 282 15.91 -1.17 6.05
C SER A 282 16.17 -2.31 5.06
N ARG A 283 17.25 -2.23 4.26
CA ARG A 283 17.71 -3.30 3.34
C ARG A 283 18.56 -4.36 4.03
N ASN A 284 19.34 -3.97 5.03
CA ASN A 284 20.40 -4.83 5.59
C ASN A 284 19.86 -5.82 6.63
N HIS A 285 18.77 -5.46 7.32
CA HIS A 285 18.15 -6.27 8.38
C HIS A 285 16.64 -6.17 8.24
N VAL A 286 16.07 -7.04 7.41
CA VAL A 286 14.61 -7.16 7.23
C VAL A 286 14.10 -8.20 8.21
N PRO A 287 13.20 -7.82 9.15
CA PRO A 287 12.62 -8.75 10.11
C PRO A 287 11.99 -9.96 9.46
N ALA A 288 12.10 -11.12 10.12
CA ALA A 288 11.52 -12.37 9.62
C ALA A 288 10.01 -12.22 9.32
N LYS A 289 9.25 -11.56 10.21
CA LYS A 289 7.84 -11.24 9.98
C LYS A 289 7.59 -10.44 8.69
N VAL A 290 8.44 -9.46 8.39
CA VAL A 290 8.34 -8.61 7.20
C VAL A 290 8.72 -9.41 5.97
N ARG A 291 9.83 -10.15 6.02
CA ARG A 291 10.31 -10.99 4.91
C ARG A 291 9.30 -12.06 4.54
N THR A 292 8.80 -12.81 5.52
CA THR A 292 7.77 -13.83 5.33
C THR A 292 6.51 -13.27 4.70
N PHE A 293 6.05 -12.08 5.10
CA PHE A 293 4.90 -11.44 4.47
C PHE A 293 5.21 -10.96 3.05
N ILE A 294 6.38 -10.36 2.80
CA ILE A 294 6.80 -9.97 1.44
C ILE A 294 6.86 -11.19 0.52
N ASP A 295 7.45 -12.29 0.97
CA ASP A 295 7.58 -13.53 0.19
C ASP A 295 6.20 -14.14 -0.10
N PHE A 296 5.30 -14.15 0.90
CA PHE A 296 3.90 -14.52 0.71
C PHE A 296 3.24 -13.66 -0.37
N VAL A 297 3.42 -12.33 -0.32
CA VAL A 297 2.85 -11.42 -1.31
C VAL A 297 3.42 -11.66 -2.71
N VAL A 298 4.75 -11.77 -2.83
CA VAL A 298 5.43 -12.05 -4.09
C VAL A 298 4.96 -13.38 -4.68
N GLY A 299 4.72 -14.41 -3.87
CA GLY A 299 4.18 -15.69 -4.30
C GLY A 299 2.80 -15.61 -4.96
N MET A 300 2.02 -14.55 -4.70
CA MET A 300 0.72 -14.34 -5.34
C MET A 300 0.84 -13.66 -6.71
N MET A 301 1.93 -12.93 -7.00
CA MET A 301 2.04 -12.07 -8.19
C MET A 301 2.03 -12.85 -9.52
N PRO A 302 2.65 -14.04 -9.66
CA PRO A 302 2.55 -14.84 -10.88
C PRO A 302 1.10 -15.20 -11.24
N ARG A 303 0.25 -15.47 -10.23
CA ARG A 303 -1.17 -15.79 -10.45
C ARG A 303 -1.94 -14.60 -11.03
N LEU A 304 -1.62 -13.39 -10.56
CA LEU A 304 -2.21 -12.15 -11.09
C LEU A 304 -1.77 -11.89 -12.53
N GLN A 305 -0.50 -12.18 -12.86
CA GLN A 305 0.01 -12.06 -14.24
C GLN A 305 -0.64 -13.06 -15.19
N SER A 306 -0.87 -14.30 -14.75
CA SER A 306 -1.54 -15.33 -15.56
C SER A 306 -3.05 -15.12 -15.72
N ASN A 307 -3.69 -14.45 -14.76
CA ASN A 307 -5.11 -14.10 -14.82
C ASN A 307 -5.38 -12.75 -15.51
N GLY A 308 -4.37 -12.01 -15.98
CA GLY A 308 -4.58 -10.85 -16.84
C GLY A 308 -5.18 -11.29 -18.18
N TYR A 309 -6.52 -11.37 -18.24
CA TYR A 309 -7.23 -11.88 -19.40
C TYR A 309 -7.16 -10.89 -20.59
N GLY A 310 -7.34 -11.46 -21.78
CA GLY A 310 -6.98 -10.91 -23.09
C GLY A 310 -7.76 -9.68 -23.59
N ALA A 311 -8.43 -8.92 -22.72
CA ALA A 311 -9.29 -7.78 -23.11
C ALA A 311 -8.55 -6.69 -23.90
N CYS A 312 -7.23 -6.61 -23.73
CA CYS A 312 -6.31 -5.76 -24.49
C CYS A 312 -5.13 -6.60 -25.02
N ARG A 313 -5.37 -7.79 -25.60
CA ARG A 313 -4.33 -8.44 -26.41
C ARG A 313 -4.35 -7.77 -27.78
N ARG A 314 -3.37 -6.91 -28.02
CA ARG A 314 -2.96 -6.65 -29.40
C ARG A 314 -2.68 -8.00 -30.05
N PRO A 315 -3.31 -8.36 -31.18
CA PRO A 315 -2.92 -9.57 -31.87
C PRO A 315 -1.41 -9.47 -32.18
N PRO A 316 -0.63 -10.57 -32.05
CA PRO A 316 0.76 -10.58 -32.49
C PRO A 316 0.82 -10.03 -33.92
N SER A 317 1.80 -9.17 -34.20
CA SER A 317 1.95 -8.38 -35.44
C SER A 317 2.19 -9.20 -36.72
N ALA A 318 1.70 -10.44 -36.80
CA ALA A 318 2.00 -11.40 -37.86
C ALA A 318 0.75 -12.00 -38.54
N VAL A 319 -0.46 -11.43 -38.40
CA VAL A 319 -1.68 -11.99 -39.03
C VAL A 319 -2.34 -11.04 -40.04
N LEU A 320 -1.72 -9.90 -40.39
CA LEU A 320 -2.20 -9.02 -41.46
C LEU A 320 -1.51 -9.24 -42.83
N GLU A 321 -1.04 -10.46 -43.11
CA GLU A 321 -0.53 -10.82 -44.45
C GLU A 321 -1.31 -11.93 -45.18
N THR A 322 -2.36 -12.51 -44.60
CA THR A 322 -3.07 -13.64 -45.25
C THR A 322 -4.51 -13.37 -45.68
N LEU A 323 -4.99 -12.13 -45.69
CA LEU A 323 -6.30 -11.78 -46.27
C LEU A 323 -6.23 -10.59 -47.25
N ARG A 324 -5.18 -10.59 -48.09
CA ARG A 324 -5.07 -9.72 -49.28
C ARG A 324 -4.84 -10.48 -50.59
N ARG A 325 -5.10 -11.78 -50.60
CA ARG A 325 -5.19 -12.59 -51.82
C ARG A 325 -6.35 -13.57 -51.70
N GLU A 326 -7.52 -13.11 -52.12
CA GLU A 326 -8.48 -13.80 -53.00
C GLU A 326 -9.60 -12.83 -53.38
#